data_AF-A0A915AGA7-F1
#
_entry.id   AF-A0A915AGA7-F1
#
_cell.length_a   1.000
_cell.length_b   1.000
_cell.length_c   1.000
_cell.angle_alpha   90.00
_cell.angle_beta   90.00
_cell.angle_gamma   90.00
#
_symmetry.space_group_name_H-M   'P 1'
#
loop_
_entity.id
_entity.type
_entity.pdbx_description
1 polymer ?
#
loop_
_entity_poly.entity_id
_entity_poly.type
_entity_poly.pdbx_seq_one_letter_code
_entity_poly.pdbx_strand_id
1 'polypeptide(L)'
;MSVRINLWRRANRLLADRGDARCSENVIATKVTRGHSEWFYDAVCGTVERAIESRHNNVLGRVIDPKRLHDANEFCRCGRCNVVNGVPASYAYCCTEAIVEGESWNPFAVHLSEKIGSLHCITEHSSFANVCLDSEVLKILATHKKVCCEWPGPEEALTNTDYRYLAYRAFSFWVYGDRANGNELEPPSCVLTRIVQKFPVEEGMGLLQRRGLVTIFGTEFFLKYSADEENRDEF
;
A
#
# COMPACT_ATOMS: atom_id res chain seq x y z
N MET A 1 15.95 18.47 -8.20
CA MET A 1 15.19 19.57 -7.53
C MET A 1 13.66 19.49 -7.70
N SER A 2 13.09 18.45 -8.35
CA SER A 2 11.64 18.41 -8.67
C SER A 2 10.73 17.75 -7.62
N VAL A 3 11.25 16.84 -6.80
CA VAL A 3 10.45 16.04 -5.83
C VAL A 3 9.85 16.89 -4.69
N ARG A 4 10.55 17.96 -4.28
CA ARG A 4 10.08 18.87 -3.22
C ARG A 4 8.89 19.74 -3.64
N ILE A 5 8.69 19.96 -4.94
CA ILE A 5 7.67 20.87 -5.46
C ILE A 5 6.27 20.22 -5.42
N ASN A 6 6.18 18.91 -5.68
CA ASN A 6 4.89 18.21 -5.77
C ASN A 6 4.28 17.90 -4.40
N LEU A 7 5.10 17.46 -3.42
CA LEU A 7 4.70 17.34 -2.01
C LEU A 7 4.19 18.69 -1.45
N TRP A 8 4.82 19.79 -1.85
CA TRP A 8 4.46 21.14 -1.42
C TRP A 8 3.15 21.64 -2.04
N ARG A 9 2.91 21.39 -3.33
CA ARG A 9 1.65 21.73 -4.02
C ARG A 9 0.45 20.99 -3.42
N ARG A 10 0.64 19.74 -2.98
CA ARG A 10 -0.43 18.92 -2.38
C ARG A 10 -0.69 19.29 -0.92
N ALA A 11 0.35 19.60 -0.14
CA ALA A 11 0.22 20.16 1.20
C ALA A 11 -0.49 21.52 1.20
N ASN A 12 -0.19 22.40 0.23
CA ASN A 12 -0.86 23.71 0.11
C ASN A 12 -2.35 23.60 -0.25
N ARG A 13 -2.76 22.61 -1.06
CA ARG A 13 -4.18 22.36 -1.34
C ARG A 13 -4.94 21.91 -0.10
N LEU A 14 -4.35 21.06 0.73
CA LEU A 14 -4.93 20.63 2.00
C LEU A 14 -5.02 21.77 3.04
N LEU A 15 -4.12 22.76 2.96
CA LEU A 15 -4.15 23.97 3.80
C LEU A 15 -5.18 25.00 3.31
N ALA A 16 -5.41 25.10 2.00
CA ALA A 16 -6.38 26.03 1.42
C ALA A 16 -7.84 25.69 1.76
N ASP A 17 -8.14 24.40 1.98
CA ASP A 17 -9.48 23.88 2.28
C ASP A 17 -10.04 24.34 3.65
N ARG A 18 -9.20 24.96 4.50
CA ARG A 18 -9.62 25.54 5.79
C ARG A 18 -9.97 27.03 5.74
N GLY A 19 -10.11 27.61 4.55
CA GLY A 19 -10.80 28.90 4.39
C GLY A 19 -10.03 30.13 4.85
N ASP A 20 -8.69 30.09 4.89
CA ASP A 20 -7.88 31.26 5.30
C ASP A 20 -6.84 31.72 4.26
N ALA A 21 -6.96 31.27 3.01
CA ALA A 21 -6.10 31.74 1.94
C ALA A 21 -6.91 32.07 0.69
N ARG A 22 -7.09 33.36 0.40
CA ARG A 22 -7.52 33.83 -0.92
C ARG A 22 -6.43 33.51 -1.92
N CYS A 23 -6.76 32.71 -2.94
CA CYS A 23 -5.92 32.49 -4.10
C CYS A 23 -5.62 33.83 -4.81
N SER A 24 -4.37 34.25 -4.75
CA SER A 24 -3.73 35.06 -5.79
C SER A 24 -2.43 34.33 -6.16
N GLU A 25 -2.02 34.44 -7.43
CA GLU A 25 -0.89 33.74 -8.08
C GLU A 25 0.52 34.07 -7.50
N ASN A 26 0.64 34.23 -6.20
CA ASN A 26 1.90 34.46 -5.52
C ASN A 26 2.27 33.20 -4.74
N VAL A 27 3.47 32.68 -5.00
CA VAL A 27 4.09 31.58 -4.27
C VAL A 27 4.05 31.90 -2.77
N ILE A 28 3.11 31.31 -2.04
CA ILE A 28 3.01 31.45 -0.59
C ILE A 28 4.12 30.59 0.02
N ALA A 29 5.33 31.13 0.15
CA ALA A 29 6.43 30.50 0.87
C ALA A 29 6.14 30.51 2.38
N THR A 30 5.29 29.59 2.84
CA THR A 30 5.06 29.38 4.27
C THR A 30 6.28 28.73 4.89
N LYS A 31 6.86 29.35 5.93
CA LYS A 31 7.89 28.71 6.75
C LYS A 31 7.29 27.46 7.40
N VAL A 32 7.77 26.28 7.01
CA VAL A 32 7.47 25.04 7.72
C VAL A 32 8.02 25.20 9.14
N THR A 33 7.13 25.36 10.12
CA THR A 33 7.49 25.43 11.52
C THR A 33 7.56 24.01 12.08
N ARG A 34 8.19 23.86 13.24
CA ARG A 34 8.21 22.60 13.97
C ARG A 34 6.80 22.03 14.21
N GLY A 35 5.81 22.89 14.46
CA GLY A 35 4.41 22.48 14.62
C GLY A 35 3.75 21.93 13.34
N HIS A 36 4.15 22.40 12.15
CA HIS A 36 3.69 21.81 10.88
C HIS A 36 4.30 20.43 10.63
N SER A 37 5.57 20.24 11.02
CA SER A 37 6.22 18.93 10.98
C SER A 37 5.62 17.97 11.99
N GLU A 38 5.44 18.39 13.23
CA GLU A 38 4.79 17.61 14.30
C GLU A 38 3.37 17.21 13.90
N TRP A 39 2.54 18.13 13.38
CA TRP A 39 1.20 17.78 12.88
C TRP A 39 1.23 16.81 11.69
N PHE A 40 2.14 16.99 10.72
CA PHE A 40 2.27 16.06 9.60
C PHE A 40 2.66 14.67 10.09
N TYR A 41 3.62 14.59 11.03
CA TYR A 41 3.96 13.35 11.71
C TYR A 41 2.76 12.81 12.47
N ASP A 42 2.07 13.56 13.31
CA ASP A 42 0.92 13.07 14.10
C ASP A 42 -0.27 12.67 13.22
N ALA A 43 -0.51 13.34 12.10
CA ALA A 43 -1.60 13.03 11.18
C ALA A 43 -1.29 11.78 10.33
N VAL A 44 -0.07 11.70 9.79
CA VAL A 44 0.39 10.55 9.01
C VAL A 44 0.67 9.37 9.94
N CYS A 45 1.59 9.51 10.88
CA CYS A 45 1.93 8.49 11.88
C CYS A 45 0.74 8.12 12.75
N GLY A 46 -0.12 9.05 13.20
CA GLY A 46 -1.30 8.67 13.99
C GLY A 46 -2.33 7.85 13.19
N THR A 47 -2.43 8.05 11.87
CA THR A 47 -3.26 7.18 11.01
C THR A 47 -2.59 5.83 10.76
N VAL A 48 -1.28 5.83 10.54
CA VAL A 48 -0.46 4.62 10.40
C VAL A 48 -0.50 3.77 11.67
N GLU A 49 -0.35 4.39 12.84
CA GLU A 49 -0.37 3.78 14.17
C GLU A 49 -1.74 3.21 14.47
N ARG A 50 -2.83 3.94 14.21
CA ARG A 50 -4.20 3.40 14.34
C ARG A 50 -4.43 2.20 13.42
N ALA A 51 -3.94 2.22 12.19
CA ALA A 51 -4.04 1.08 11.27
C ALA A 51 -3.19 -0.12 11.73
N ILE A 52 -2.01 0.14 12.32
CA ILE A 52 -1.17 -0.89 12.94
C ILE A 52 -1.85 -1.49 14.18
N GLU A 53 -2.45 -0.66 15.02
CA GLU A 53 -3.07 -1.03 16.29
C GLU A 53 -4.42 -1.74 16.13
N SER A 54 -5.19 -1.39 15.08
CA SER A 54 -6.50 -1.99 14.84
C SER A 54 -6.39 -3.51 14.65
N ARG A 55 -5.28 -3.96 14.04
CA ARG A 55 -5.01 -5.37 13.67
C ARG A 55 -6.13 -6.00 12.83
N HIS A 56 -7.06 -5.19 12.34
CA HIS A 56 -8.18 -5.63 11.53
C HIS A 56 -7.68 -5.82 10.12
N ASN A 57 -7.88 -7.02 9.58
CA ASN A 57 -7.59 -7.33 8.18
C ASN A 57 -8.86 -7.10 7.36
N ASN A 58 -8.79 -6.19 6.39
CA ASN A 58 -9.94 -5.79 5.59
C ASN A 58 -10.35 -6.83 4.56
N VAL A 59 -9.48 -7.80 4.23
CA VAL A 59 -9.79 -8.89 3.29
C VAL A 59 -10.60 -9.99 3.98
N LEU A 60 -10.17 -10.44 5.16
CA LEU A 60 -10.83 -11.46 5.97
C LEU A 60 -11.98 -10.89 6.81
N GLY A 61 -12.01 -9.57 7.04
CA GLY A 61 -13.03 -8.89 7.85
C GLY A 61 -12.92 -9.19 9.35
N ARG A 62 -11.71 -9.42 9.87
CA ARG A 62 -11.49 -9.80 11.27
C ARG A 62 -10.17 -9.31 11.84
N VAL A 63 -10.07 -9.34 13.16
CA VAL A 63 -8.83 -9.01 13.89
C VAL A 63 -7.87 -10.20 13.85
N ILE A 64 -6.60 -9.93 13.55
CA ILE A 64 -5.53 -10.93 13.50
C ILE A 64 -4.71 -10.92 14.80
N ASP A 65 -4.42 -12.11 15.34
CA ASP A 65 -3.59 -12.26 16.53
C ASP A 65 -2.14 -11.82 16.23
N PRO A 66 -1.57 -10.85 16.96
CA PRO A 66 -0.20 -10.40 16.74
C PRO A 66 0.86 -11.49 16.94
N LYS A 67 0.56 -12.58 17.64
CA LYS A 67 1.50 -13.71 17.80
C LYS A 67 1.92 -14.32 16.47
N ARG A 68 1.05 -14.25 15.45
CA ARG A 68 1.33 -14.71 14.08
C ARG A 68 2.50 -13.98 13.42
N LEU A 69 2.92 -12.83 13.93
CA LEU A 69 4.12 -12.13 13.45
C LEU A 69 5.42 -12.83 13.85
N HIS A 70 5.39 -13.82 14.75
CA HIS A 70 6.59 -14.53 15.20
C HIS A 70 6.87 -15.80 14.41
N ASP A 71 5.83 -16.52 13.99
CA ASP A 71 5.97 -17.76 13.23
C ASP A 71 4.87 -17.90 12.17
N ALA A 72 5.27 -17.95 10.91
CA ALA A 72 4.35 -18.14 9.80
C ALA A 72 3.70 -19.52 9.78
N ASN A 73 4.34 -20.54 10.38
CA ASN A 73 3.82 -21.90 10.44
C ASN A 73 2.53 -22.01 11.27
N GLU A 74 2.27 -21.05 12.17
CA GLU A 74 1.05 -21.03 12.97
C GLU A 74 -0.23 -20.79 12.15
N PHE A 75 -0.10 -20.13 10.98
CA PHE A 75 -1.26 -19.76 10.15
C PHE A 75 -1.12 -20.16 8.67
N CYS A 76 0.09 -20.42 8.18
CA CYS A 76 0.30 -20.78 6.79
C CYS A 76 -0.29 -22.15 6.48
N ARG A 77 -1.15 -22.21 5.45
CA ARG A 77 -1.63 -23.47 4.86
C ARG A 77 -1.28 -23.62 3.38
N CYS A 78 -0.79 -22.55 2.74
CA CYS A 78 -0.36 -22.57 1.33
C CYS A 78 1.11 -22.98 1.14
N GLY A 79 1.88 -23.13 2.23
CA GLY A 79 3.31 -23.48 2.21
C GLY A 79 4.26 -22.38 1.72
N ARG A 80 3.78 -21.14 1.51
CA ARG A 80 4.57 -20.03 0.94
C ARG A 80 4.56 -18.73 1.74
N CYS A 81 3.92 -18.71 2.91
CA CYS A 81 3.96 -17.54 3.80
C CYS A 81 5.29 -17.51 4.58
N ASN A 82 5.84 -16.33 4.78
CA ASN A 82 6.93 -16.08 5.72
C ASN A 82 6.62 -14.86 6.58
N VAL A 83 7.28 -14.78 7.74
CA VAL A 83 7.28 -13.57 8.55
C VAL A 83 8.06 -12.49 7.80
N VAL A 84 7.39 -11.36 7.54
CA VAL A 84 8.02 -10.17 6.97
C VAL A 84 8.18 -9.15 8.09
N ASN A 85 9.42 -8.80 8.42
CA ASN A 85 9.68 -7.89 9.52
C ASN A 85 9.11 -6.49 9.23
N GLY A 86 8.49 -5.90 10.26
CA GLY A 86 7.98 -4.54 10.18
C GLY A 86 6.58 -4.42 9.57
N VAL A 87 5.84 -5.50 9.32
CA VAL A 87 4.41 -5.36 8.99
C VAL A 87 3.49 -5.39 10.21
N PRO A 88 2.32 -4.73 10.14
CA PRO A 88 1.27 -4.91 11.14
C PRO A 88 0.73 -6.33 11.15
N ALA A 89 0.12 -6.73 12.28
CA ALA A 89 -0.52 -8.04 12.41
C ALA A 89 -1.62 -8.28 11.37
N SER A 90 -2.26 -7.24 10.84
CA SER A 90 -3.27 -7.38 9.77
C SER A 90 -2.72 -8.05 8.51
N TYR A 91 -1.40 -8.04 8.27
CA TYR A 91 -0.77 -8.73 7.14
C TYR A 91 -0.43 -10.21 7.42
N ALA A 92 -0.56 -10.67 8.67
CA ALA A 92 -0.20 -12.01 9.11
C ALA A 92 -1.33 -13.03 8.85
N TYR A 93 -1.73 -13.15 7.58
CA TYR A 93 -2.73 -14.12 7.14
C TYR A 93 -2.30 -14.84 5.85
N CYS A 94 -2.78 -16.07 5.69
CA CYS A 94 -2.52 -16.91 4.53
C CYS A 94 -3.61 -16.75 3.47
N CYS A 95 -3.24 -16.80 2.18
CA CYS A 95 -4.21 -16.64 1.09
C CYS A 95 -5.33 -17.70 1.11
N THR A 96 -5.04 -18.90 1.64
CA THR A 96 -6.04 -19.97 1.79
C THR A 96 -7.02 -19.73 2.93
N GLU A 97 -6.74 -18.84 3.88
CA GLU A 97 -7.73 -18.45 4.90
C GLU A 97 -8.95 -17.79 4.24
N ALA A 98 -8.77 -17.10 3.11
CA ALA A 98 -9.86 -16.57 2.31
C ALA A 98 -10.71 -17.67 1.61
N ILE A 99 -10.22 -18.91 1.54
CA ILE A 99 -10.93 -20.07 0.97
C ILE A 99 -11.65 -20.87 2.07
N VAL A 100 -10.93 -21.14 3.17
CA VAL A 100 -11.36 -22.10 4.20
C VAL A 100 -12.39 -21.49 5.16
N GLU A 101 -12.46 -20.17 5.26
CA GLU A 101 -13.48 -19.49 6.07
C GLU A 101 -14.79 -19.40 5.29
N GLY A 102 -15.37 -20.57 5.03
CA GLY A 102 -16.48 -20.85 4.12
C GLY A 102 -17.80 -20.09 4.31
N GLU A 103 -17.81 -18.98 5.05
CA GLU A 103 -18.93 -18.02 5.17
C GLU A 103 -18.42 -16.59 5.48
N SER A 104 -17.19 -16.22 5.10
CA SER A 104 -16.80 -14.80 5.20
C SER A 104 -17.59 -14.01 4.16
N TRP A 105 -18.62 -13.29 4.61
CA TRP A 105 -19.43 -12.36 3.80
C TRP A 105 -18.62 -11.20 3.22
N ASN A 106 -17.30 -11.14 3.49
CA ASN A 106 -16.45 -10.10 2.97
C ASN A 106 -16.22 -10.30 1.46
N PRO A 107 -16.67 -9.38 0.60
CA PRO A 107 -16.52 -9.50 -0.85
C PRO A 107 -15.05 -9.62 -1.29
N PHE A 108 -14.11 -9.08 -0.51
CA PHE A 108 -12.68 -9.15 -0.83
C PHE A 108 -12.12 -10.57 -0.63
N ALA A 109 -12.52 -11.28 0.44
CA ALA A 109 -12.15 -12.69 0.61
C ALA A 109 -12.70 -13.55 -0.54
N VAL A 110 -13.93 -13.29 -0.99
CA VAL A 110 -14.54 -13.97 -2.14
C VAL A 110 -13.75 -13.74 -3.43
N HIS A 111 -13.41 -12.49 -3.76
CA HIS A 111 -12.63 -12.21 -4.96
C HIS A 111 -11.22 -12.83 -4.91
N LEU A 112 -10.58 -12.84 -3.74
CA LEU A 112 -9.29 -13.50 -3.57
C LEU A 112 -9.42 -15.01 -3.77
N SER A 113 -10.46 -15.66 -3.23
CA SER A 113 -10.67 -17.10 -3.41
C SER A 113 -10.99 -17.46 -4.86
N GLU A 114 -11.78 -16.64 -5.56
CA GLU A 114 -12.05 -16.77 -7.00
C GLU A 114 -10.74 -16.74 -7.83
N LYS A 115 -9.82 -15.82 -7.52
CA LYS A 115 -8.52 -15.72 -8.19
C LYS A 115 -7.60 -16.91 -7.90
N ILE A 116 -7.69 -17.50 -6.70
CA ILE A 116 -6.93 -18.70 -6.37
C ILE A 116 -7.48 -19.90 -7.14
N GLY A 117 -8.81 -20.03 -7.22
CA GLY A 117 -9.47 -21.15 -7.88
C GLY A 117 -9.06 -22.49 -7.26
N SER A 118 -8.43 -23.36 -8.07
CA SER A 118 -7.95 -24.68 -7.64
C SER A 118 -6.48 -24.71 -7.21
N LEU A 119 -5.79 -23.56 -7.19
CA LEU A 119 -4.38 -23.48 -6.82
C LEU A 119 -4.20 -23.61 -5.30
N HIS A 120 -3.02 -24.09 -4.87
CA HIS A 120 -2.70 -24.17 -3.44
C HIS A 120 -2.30 -22.81 -2.87
N CYS A 121 -1.80 -21.92 -3.72
CA CYS A 121 -1.40 -20.57 -3.35
C CYS A 121 -1.69 -19.58 -4.48
N ILE A 122 -2.16 -18.36 -4.14
CA ILE A 122 -2.34 -17.28 -5.13
C ILE A 122 -1.05 -16.95 -5.90
N THR A 123 0.11 -17.16 -5.29
CA THR A 123 1.42 -16.89 -5.92
C THR A 123 1.81 -17.92 -6.98
N GLU A 124 1.03 -18.99 -7.15
CA GLU A 124 1.17 -19.96 -8.25
C GLU A 124 0.45 -19.52 -9.52
N HIS A 125 -0.47 -18.56 -9.41
CA HIS A 125 -1.20 -18.05 -10.55
C HIS A 125 -0.23 -17.37 -11.52
N SER A 126 -0.27 -17.73 -12.80
CA SER A 126 0.67 -17.19 -13.81
C SER A 126 0.61 -15.66 -13.90
N SER A 127 -0.59 -15.09 -13.88
CA SER A 127 -0.77 -13.63 -13.84
C SER A 127 -0.17 -12.96 -12.61
N PHE A 128 -0.01 -13.65 -11.47
CA PHE A 128 0.66 -13.04 -10.32
C PHE A 128 2.10 -12.67 -10.66
N ALA A 129 2.86 -13.60 -11.26
CA ALA A 129 4.24 -13.33 -11.67
C ALA A 129 4.31 -12.21 -12.72
N ASN A 130 3.44 -12.27 -13.74
CA ASN A 130 3.46 -11.32 -14.84
C ASN A 130 3.00 -9.91 -14.44
N VAL A 131 1.98 -9.79 -13.58
CA VAL A 131 1.38 -8.49 -13.23
C VAL A 131 2.09 -7.86 -12.03
N CYS A 132 2.49 -8.67 -11.05
CA CYS A 132 2.97 -8.15 -9.76
C CYS A 132 4.50 -8.20 -9.61
N LEU A 133 5.22 -9.00 -10.40
CA LEU A 133 6.67 -9.20 -10.23
C LEU A 133 7.50 -8.88 -11.46
N ASP A 134 6.90 -8.70 -12.64
CA ASP A 134 7.61 -8.28 -13.84
C ASP A 134 7.88 -6.78 -13.80
N SER A 135 9.16 -6.39 -13.82
CA SER A 135 9.56 -4.99 -13.70
C SER A 135 9.09 -4.12 -14.87
N GLU A 136 9.02 -4.67 -16.08
CA GLU A 136 8.57 -3.90 -17.25
C GLU A 136 7.06 -3.68 -17.21
N VAL A 137 6.31 -4.70 -16.79
CA VAL A 137 4.87 -4.54 -16.55
C VAL A 137 4.61 -3.53 -15.43
N LEU A 138 5.37 -3.58 -14.33
CA LEU A 138 5.21 -2.63 -13.24
C LEU A 138 5.55 -1.19 -13.64
N LYS A 139 6.55 -0.96 -14.51
CA LYS A 139 6.83 0.38 -15.08
C LYS A 139 5.64 0.90 -15.88
N ILE A 140 5.06 0.07 -16.74
CA ILE A 140 3.86 0.43 -17.50
C ILE A 140 2.72 0.77 -16.53
N LEU A 141 2.49 -0.07 -15.51
CA LEU A 141 1.45 0.15 -14.51
C LEU A 141 1.69 1.36 -13.60
N ALA A 142 2.93 1.87 -13.49
CA ALA A 142 3.22 3.09 -12.76
C ALA A 142 2.51 4.32 -13.37
N THR A 143 2.18 4.28 -14.66
CA THR A 143 1.41 5.32 -15.34
C THR A 143 -0.10 5.05 -15.38
N HIS A 144 -0.53 3.86 -14.92
CA HIS A 144 -1.93 3.48 -14.95
C HIS A 144 -2.68 4.10 -13.77
N LYS A 145 -3.59 5.04 -14.05
CA LYS A 145 -4.31 5.84 -13.04
C LYS A 145 -4.84 5.03 -11.85
N LYS A 146 -5.48 3.87 -12.09
CA LYS A 146 -6.04 3.02 -11.01
C LYS A 146 -4.99 2.34 -10.14
N VAL A 147 -3.78 2.12 -10.67
CA VAL A 147 -2.67 1.52 -9.93
C VAL A 147 -1.88 2.61 -9.22
N CYS A 148 -1.58 3.72 -9.91
CA CYS A 148 -0.92 4.90 -9.36
C CYS A 148 -1.49 6.18 -10.01
N CYS A 149 -2.05 7.09 -9.20
CA CYS A 149 -2.61 8.36 -9.70
C CYS A 149 -1.54 9.35 -10.17
N GLU A 150 -0.42 9.41 -9.45
CA GLU A 150 0.62 10.41 -9.66
C GLU A 150 1.97 9.75 -9.39
N TRP A 151 2.68 9.34 -10.44
CA TRP A 151 4.07 8.90 -10.31
C TRP A 151 4.99 10.15 -10.29
N PRO A 152 5.74 10.42 -9.20
CA PRO A 152 6.44 11.69 -9.04
C PRO A 152 7.86 11.73 -9.65
N GLY A 153 8.32 10.67 -10.34
CA GLY A 153 9.69 10.55 -10.85
C GLY A 153 9.79 10.05 -12.31
N PRO A 154 10.97 10.14 -12.94
CA PRO A 154 11.20 9.50 -14.25
C PRO A 154 11.14 7.97 -14.12
N GLU A 155 10.52 7.27 -15.07
CA GLU A 155 10.36 5.79 -15.11
C GLU A 155 11.71 5.04 -15.04
N GLU A 156 12.78 5.69 -15.46
CA GLU A 156 14.15 5.16 -15.51
C GLU A 156 14.83 5.06 -14.13
N ALA A 157 14.18 5.54 -13.06
CA ALA A 157 14.77 5.66 -11.72
C ALA A 157 14.02 4.90 -10.62
N LEU A 158 13.17 3.92 -10.95
CA LEU A 158 12.45 3.12 -9.95
C LEU A 158 13.41 2.35 -9.04
N THR A 159 13.28 2.60 -7.73
CA THR A 159 14.00 1.87 -6.68
C THR A 159 13.27 0.57 -6.31
N ASN A 160 13.91 -0.30 -5.52
CA ASN A 160 13.21 -1.49 -5.00
C ASN A 160 11.99 -1.11 -4.14
N THR A 161 12.03 0.01 -3.43
CA THR A 161 10.88 0.51 -2.66
C THR A 161 9.71 0.86 -3.57
N ASP A 162 10.00 1.49 -4.70
CA ASP A 162 9.01 1.84 -5.72
C ASP A 162 8.37 0.58 -6.32
N TYR A 163 9.20 -0.40 -6.70
CA TYR A 163 8.69 -1.67 -7.21
C TYR A 163 7.84 -2.44 -6.19
N ARG A 164 8.19 -2.43 -4.90
CA ARG A 164 7.34 -3.06 -3.87
C ARG A 164 5.98 -2.37 -3.76
N TYR A 165 5.95 -1.03 -3.79
CA TYR A 165 4.71 -0.27 -3.78
C TYR A 165 3.86 -0.57 -5.02
N LEU A 166 4.46 -0.52 -6.22
CA LEU A 166 3.77 -0.83 -7.47
C LEU A 166 3.26 -2.27 -7.49
N ALA A 167 4.05 -3.24 -7.04
CA ALA A 167 3.64 -4.64 -6.94
C ALA A 167 2.45 -4.84 -5.99
N TYR A 168 2.45 -4.15 -4.84
CA TYR A 168 1.31 -4.13 -3.92
C TYR A 168 0.05 -3.59 -4.63
N ARG A 169 0.17 -2.44 -5.28
CA ARG A 169 -0.96 -1.78 -5.97
C ARG A 169 -1.48 -2.62 -7.13
N ALA A 170 -0.56 -3.18 -7.92
CA ALA A 170 -0.87 -4.06 -9.04
C ALA A 170 -1.60 -5.31 -8.58
N PHE A 171 -1.17 -5.92 -7.46
CA PHE A 171 -1.86 -7.04 -6.84
C PHE A 171 -3.29 -6.66 -6.43
N SER A 172 -3.46 -5.57 -5.67
CA SER A 172 -4.77 -5.14 -5.21
C SER A 172 -5.71 -4.84 -6.38
N PHE A 173 -5.23 -4.14 -7.41
CA PHE A 173 -6.01 -3.88 -8.61
C PHE A 173 -6.35 -5.17 -9.40
N TRP A 174 -5.39 -6.08 -9.55
CA TRP A 174 -5.60 -7.34 -10.27
C TRP A 174 -6.63 -8.25 -9.59
N VAL A 175 -6.65 -8.28 -8.25
CA VAL A 175 -7.58 -9.11 -7.48
C VAL A 175 -8.94 -8.44 -7.31
N TYR A 176 -8.96 -7.16 -6.93
CA TYR A 176 -10.20 -6.48 -6.48
C TYR A 176 -10.73 -5.41 -7.45
N GLY A 177 -10.03 -5.13 -8.54
CA GLY A 177 -10.44 -4.14 -9.54
C GLY A 177 -10.58 -2.73 -8.97
N ASP A 178 -11.62 -2.00 -9.38
CA ASP A 178 -11.90 -0.63 -8.93
C ASP A 178 -12.21 -0.50 -7.43
N ARG A 179 -12.50 -1.62 -6.76
CA ARG A 179 -12.72 -1.65 -5.31
C ARG A 179 -11.41 -1.60 -4.51
N ALA A 180 -10.26 -1.73 -5.18
CA ALA A 180 -8.93 -1.59 -4.59
C ALA A 180 -8.52 -0.13 -4.34
N ASN A 181 -9.47 0.73 -3.96
CA ASN A 181 -9.18 2.14 -3.77
C ASN A 181 -8.24 2.34 -2.58
N GLY A 182 -7.25 3.21 -2.73
CA GLY A 182 -6.24 3.42 -1.70
C GLY A 182 -5.42 2.16 -1.36
N ASN A 183 -4.83 2.15 -0.17
CA ASN A 183 -3.97 1.06 0.30
C ASN A 183 -4.61 0.34 1.50
N GLU A 184 -5.90 0.05 1.38
CA GLU A 184 -6.71 -0.46 2.49
C GLU A 184 -6.77 -2.00 2.52
N LEU A 185 -6.53 -2.68 1.39
CA LEU A 185 -6.63 -4.14 1.30
C LEU A 185 -5.25 -4.79 1.46
N GLU A 186 -5.05 -5.47 2.59
CA GLU A 186 -3.78 -6.13 2.87
C GLU A 186 -3.56 -7.37 1.98
N PRO A 187 -2.44 -7.48 1.24
CA PRO A 187 -2.10 -8.70 0.54
C PRO A 187 -1.82 -9.83 1.54
N PRO A 188 -2.07 -11.10 1.16
CA PRO A 188 -1.68 -12.25 1.97
C PRO A 188 -0.16 -12.28 2.23
N SER A 189 0.25 -12.87 3.35
CA SER A 189 1.67 -13.00 3.72
C SER A 189 2.51 -13.65 2.63
N CYS A 190 1.99 -14.66 1.91
CA CYS A 190 2.69 -15.29 0.79
C CYS A 190 2.95 -14.33 -0.39
N VAL A 191 2.01 -13.44 -0.69
CA VAL A 191 2.17 -12.40 -1.72
C VAL A 191 3.22 -11.40 -1.31
N LEU A 192 3.11 -10.87 -0.09
CA LEU A 192 4.06 -9.92 0.45
C LEU A 192 5.48 -10.50 0.48
N THR A 193 5.61 -11.76 0.92
CA THR A 193 6.88 -12.50 0.93
C THR A 193 7.50 -12.52 -0.47
N ARG A 194 6.72 -12.84 -1.51
CA ARG A 194 7.21 -12.87 -2.89
C ARG A 194 7.61 -11.50 -3.42
N ILE A 195 6.86 -10.46 -3.09
CA ILE A 195 7.18 -9.07 -3.46
C ILE A 195 8.51 -8.66 -2.83
N VAL A 196 8.70 -8.87 -1.53
CA VAL A 196 9.94 -8.51 -0.82
C VAL A 196 11.13 -9.35 -1.30
N GLN A 197 10.93 -10.63 -1.63
CA GLN A 197 11.97 -11.47 -2.22
C GLN A 197 12.41 -10.97 -3.60
N LYS A 198 11.47 -10.51 -4.43
CA LYS A 198 11.76 -10.00 -5.78
C LYS A 198 12.42 -8.63 -5.75
N PHE A 199 11.99 -7.75 -4.84
CA PHE A 199 12.47 -6.38 -4.69
C PHE A 199 12.94 -6.15 -3.25
N PRO A 200 14.18 -6.56 -2.89
CA PRO A 200 14.67 -6.56 -1.51
C PRO A 200 14.71 -5.16 -0.88
N VAL A 201 14.54 -5.11 0.44
CA VAL A 201 14.76 -3.89 1.24
C VAL A 201 16.26 -3.60 1.27
N GLU A 202 16.67 -2.39 0.90
CA GLU A 202 18.07 -2.00 0.87
C GLU A 202 18.61 -1.82 2.30
N GLU A 203 19.68 -2.55 2.64
CA GLU A 203 20.43 -2.37 3.88
C GLU A 203 21.45 -1.23 3.69
N GLY A 204 21.15 -0.02 4.15
CA GLY A 204 22.14 1.07 4.10
C GLY A 204 21.67 2.50 4.31
N MET A 205 20.38 2.79 4.24
CA MET A 205 19.89 4.15 4.51
C MET A 205 19.78 4.37 6.01
N GLY A 206 20.67 5.22 6.53
CA GLY A 206 20.91 5.53 7.93
C GLY A 206 19.68 5.52 8.84
N LEU A 207 19.85 4.79 9.94
CA LEU A 207 18.98 4.57 11.08
C LEU A 207 18.36 5.86 11.67
N LEU A 208 17.32 6.38 11.03
CA LEU A 208 16.24 7.03 11.74
C LEU A 208 14.97 6.22 11.52
N GLN A 209 14.78 5.23 12.40
CA GLN A 209 13.48 4.99 13.03
C GLN A 209 12.28 4.72 12.11
N ARG A 210 12.51 4.28 10.87
CA ARG A 210 11.43 3.77 10.01
C ARG A 210 11.19 2.31 10.38
N ARG A 211 10.16 2.08 11.18
CA ARG A 211 9.53 0.76 11.41
C ARG A 211 8.20 0.77 10.66
N GLY A 212 7.66 -0.40 10.35
CA GLY A 212 6.33 -0.45 9.74
C GLY A 212 6.34 -0.57 8.21
N LEU A 213 5.14 -0.43 7.63
CA LEU A 213 4.94 -0.42 6.17
C LEU A 213 5.71 0.70 5.47
N VAL A 214 6.11 1.77 6.15
CA VAL A 214 6.96 2.85 5.60
C VAL A 214 8.31 2.30 5.10
N THR A 215 8.87 1.32 5.80
CA THR A 215 10.16 0.71 5.42
C THR A 215 10.01 -0.17 4.19
N ILE A 216 8.85 -0.81 4.06
CA ILE A 216 8.58 -1.72 2.94
C ILE A 216 8.14 -0.91 1.72
N PHE A 217 7.18 -0.01 1.84
CA PHE A 217 6.53 0.64 0.70
C PHE A 217 6.84 2.14 0.56
N GLY A 218 7.66 2.71 1.45
CA GLY A 218 7.96 4.14 1.45
C GLY A 218 6.85 5.01 2.05
N THR A 219 7.07 6.32 2.08
CA THR A 219 6.10 7.30 2.61
C THR A 219 4.89 7.48 1.69
N GLU A 220 5.07 7.28 0.38
CA GLU A 220 4.01 7.40 -0.63
C GLU A 220 2.85 6.43 -0.38
N PHE A 221 3.11 5.30 0.29
CA PHE A 221 2.09 4.34 0.72
C PHE A 221 1.00 4.96 1.60
N PHE A 222 1.28 6.03 2.34
CA PHE A 222 0.32 6.65 3.25
C PHE A 222 -0.36 7.90 2.68
N LEU A 223 0.05 8.32 1.49
CA LEU A 223 -0.65 9.40 0.81
C LEU A 223 -1.98 8.85 0.30
N LYS A 224 -3.07 9.34 0.90
CA LYS A 224 -4.43 8.91 0.55
C LYS A 224 -4.65 9.12 -0.94
N TYR A 225 -5.02 8.04 -1.62
CA TYR A 225 -5.49 8.09 -2.99
C TYR A 225 -6.81 8.85 -2.99
N SER A 226 -6.82 10.10 -3.47
CA SER A 226 -8.03 10.88 -3.68
C SER A 226 -8.61 10.46 -5.03
N ALA A 227 -9.62 9.59 -5.02
CA ALA A 227 -10.37 9.20 -6.22
C ALA A 227 -11.37 10.29 -6.67
N ASP A 228 -11.41 11.43 -5.96
CA ASP A 228 -12.55 12.35 -5.96
C ASP A 228 -12.51 13.47 -7.05
N GLU A 229 -11.73 13.31 -8.12
CA GLU A 229 -11.74 14.29 -9.23
C GLU A 229 -12.45 13.81 -10.52
N GLU A 230 -13.05 12.62 -10.55
CA GLU A 230 -13.71 12.09 -11.78
C GLU A 230 -15.25 12.18 -11.80
N ASN A 231 -15.88 12.95 -10.90
CA ASN A 231 -17.35 13.17 -10.93
C ASN A 231 -17.76 14.64 -11.10
N ARG A 232 -16.92 15.47 -11.75
CA ARG A 232 -17.24 16.89 -11.97
C ARG A 232 -17.20 17.38 -13.42
N ASP A 233 -17.09 16.49 -14.41
CA ASP A 233 -17.08 16.85 -15.84
C ASP A 233 -18.00 15.98 -16.70
N GLU A 234 -19.14 15.53 -16.15
CA GLU A 234 -20.26 15.04 -16.97
C GLU A 234 -21.58 15.63 -16.43
N PHE A 235 -21.88 16.89 -16.77
CA PHE A 235 -23.23 17.44 -16.97
C PHE A 235 -23.18 18.77 -17.73
#